data_AF-A0A6M1MC55-F1
#
_entry.id   AF-A0A6M1MC55-F1
#
_cell.length_a   1.000
_cell.length_b   1.000
_cell.length_c   1.000
_cell.angle_alpha   90.00
_cell.angle_beta   90.00
_cell.angle_gamma   90.00
#
_symmetry.space_group_name_H-M   'P 1'
#
loop_
_entity.id
_entity.type
_entity.pdbx_description
1 polymer ?
#
loop_
_entity_poly.entity_id
_entity_poly.type
_entity_poly.pdbx_seq_one_letter_code
_entity_poly.pdbx_strand_id
1 'polypeptide(L)'
;MRLVFEAGTTLRFEVSEPIDFRLSLDVGFATIVANGVEDVADLVAAFQLQDMERVSCHRYGFALDEVGEDADRRVVYRDKAVEVRILRSDYDRIAGVVADLIADPRVQAAFQQAYRRHAAASWEAAWHPGPGEA
;
A
#
# COMPACT_ATOMS: atom_id res chain seq x y z
N MET A 1 -3.35 1.97 14.00
CA MET A 1 -2.75 3.32 14.14
C MET A 1 -3.41 4.29 13.16
N ARG A 2 -3.74 5.50 13.60
CA ARG A 2 -4.31 6.55 12.73
C ARG A 2 -3.38 7.75 12.76
N LEU A 3 -3.02 8.26 11.58
CA LEU A 3 -2.24 9.47 11.39
C LEU A 3 -3.05 10.47 10.57
N VAL A 4 -3.14 11.72 11.02
CA VAL A 4 -3.91 12.79 10.36
C VAL A 4 -2.94 13.91 10.00
N PHE A 5 -3.04 14.44 8.78
CA PHE A 5 -2.13 15.47 8.26
C PHE A 5 -2.90 16.73 7.85
N GLU A 6 -2.16 17.85 7.70
CA GLU A 6 -2.74 19.11 7.23
C GLU A 6 -3.35 18.95 5.82
N ALA A 7 -4.35 19.80 5.52
CA ALA A 7 -5.15 19.77 4.29
C ALA A 7 -6.08 18.55 4.11
N GLY A 8 -6.46 17.86 5.20
CA GLY A 8 -7.56 16.89 5.19
C GLY A 8 -7.19 15.49 4.68
N THR A 9 -5.92 15.24 4.40
CA THR A 9 -5.44 13.88 4.06
C THR A 9 -5.27 13.05 5.33
N THR A 10 -5.88 11.87 5.39
CA THR A 10 -5.81 10.96 6.55
C THR A 10 -5.25 9.60 6.13
N LEU A 11 -4.20 9.14 6.80
CA LEU A 11 -3.68 7.78 6.65
C LEU A 11 -4.07 6.93 7.86
N ARG A 12 -4.74 5.81 7.61
CA ARG A 12 -5.13 4.86 8.64
C ARG A 12 -4.52 3.50 8.32
N PHE A 13 -3.80 2.95 9.30
CA PHE A 13 -3.24 1.61 9.23
C PHE A 13 -3.87 0.75 10.32
N GLU A 14 -4.53 -0.32 9.95
CA GLU A 14 -5.20 -1.24 10.86
C GLU A 14 -4.56 -2.62 10.77
N VAL A 15 -4.42 -3.25 11.92
CA VAL A 15 -3.97 -4.64 12.06
C VAL A 15 -5.06 -5.35 12.86
N SER A 16 -5.74 -6.31 12.24
CA SER A 16 -6.84 -7.08 12.84
C SER A 16 -6.43 -8.55 12.97
N GLU A 17 -6.90 -9.29 13.97
CA GLU A 17 -6.64 -10.75 14.06
C GLU A 17 -7.47 -11.54 13.03
N PRO A 18 -6.96 -12.62 12.39
CA PRO A 18 -5.69 -13.34 12.62
C PRO A 18 -4.43 -12.75 11.93
N ILE A 19 -4.37 -11.43 11.75
CA ILE A 19 -3.42 -10.59 10.99
C ILE A 19 -3.93 -10.37 9.57
N ASP A 20 -4.92 -9.49 9.50
CA ASP A 20 -5.33 -8.78 8.30
C ASP A 20 -4.85 -7.33 8.41
N PHE A 21 -4.29 -6.80 7.33
CA PHE A 21 -3.85 -5.41 7.25
C PHE A 21 -4.86 -4.61 6.45
N ARG A 22 -5.12 -3.40 6.91
CA ARG A 22 -5.80 -2.40 6.08
C ARG A 22 -5.01 -1.12 6.11
N LEU A 23 -4.64 -0.64 4.93
CA LEU A 23 -4.14 0.72 4.75
C LEU A 23 -5.21 1.52 4.02
N SER A 24 -5.66 2.60 4.62
CA SER A 24 -6.62 3.53 4.02
C SER A 24 -6.01 4.91 3.96
N LEU A 25 -5.99 5.48 2.76
CA LEU A 25 -5.55 6.83 2.48
C LEU A 25 -6.76 7.63 1.98
N ASP A 26 -7.24 8.55 2.80
CA ASP A 26 -8.24 9.53 2.42
C ASP A 26 -7.53 10.79 1.97
N VAL A 27 -7.75 11.24 0.73
CA VAL A 27 -7.20 12.48 0.16
C VAL A 27 -8.25 13.60 0.06
N GLY A 28 -9.34 13.50 0.84
CA GLY A 28 -10.41 14.50 0.96
C GLY A 28 -11.53 14.35 -0.07
N PHE A 29 -11.22 13.90 -1.29
CA PHE A 29 -12.20 13.67 -2.36
C PHE A 29 -12.27 12.22 -2.84
N ALA A 30 -11.36 11.37 -2.37
CA ALA A 30 -11.31 9.95 -2.65
C ALA A 30 -10.63 9.20 -1.51
N THR A 31 -10.91 7.90 -1.41
CA THR A 31 -10.24 7.00 -0.48
C THR A 31 -9.61 5.85 -1.26
N ILE A 32 -8.31 5.66 -1.07
CA ILE A 32 -7.55 4.49 -1.55
C ILE A 32 -7.47 3.49 -0.41
N VAL A 33 -7.80 2.22 -0.68
CA VAL A 33 -7.79 1.17 0.34
C VAL A 33 -7.05 -0.06 -0.19
N ALA A 34 -6.05 -0.51 0.57
CA ALA A 34 -5.40 -1.80 0.38
C ALA A 34 -5.73 -2.73 1.55
N ASN A 35 -6.02 -4.00 1.27
CA ASN A 35 -6.38 -5.01 2.28
C ASN A 35 -5.49 -6.25 2.13
N GLY A 36 -5.08 -6.83 3.25
CA GLY A 36 -4.14 -7.95 3.26
C GLY A 36 -2.68 -7.51 3.11
N VAL A 37 -1.77 -8.43 3.45
CA VAL A 37 -0.32 -8.12 3.53
C VAL A 37 0.28 -7.76 2.17
N GLU A 38 -0.15 -8.43 1.09
CA GLU A 38 0.39 -8.25 -0.26
C GLU A 38 -0.02 -6.89 -0.84
N ASP A 39 -1.32 -6.57 -0.87
CA ASP A 39 -1.82 -5.30 -1.41
C ASP A 39 -1.25 -4.11 -0.62
N VAL A 40 -1.15 -4.22 0.71
CA VAL A 40 -0.58 -3.16 1.53
C VAL A 40 0.92 -3.02 1.25
N ALA A 41 1.67 -4.12 1.12
CA ALA A 41 3.09 -4.06 0.79
C ALA A 41 3.32 -3.43 -0.60
N ASP A 42 2.49 -3.77 -1.58
CA ASP A 42 2.54 -3.19 -2.91
C ASP A 42 2.22 -1.69 -2.89
N LEU A 43 1.21 -1.26 -2.14
CA LEU A 43 0.85 0.15 -2.00
C LEU A 43 1.96 0.94 -1.29
N VAL A 44 2.57 0.38 -0.25
CA VAL A 44 3.74 0.96 0.43
C VAL A 44 4.90 1.13 -0.55
N ALA A 45 5.24 0.09 -1.32
CA ALA A 45 6.32 0.14 -2.29
C ALA A 45 6.07 1.21 -3.37
N ALA A 46 4.81 1.43 -3.76
CA ALA A 46 4.46 2.48 -4.71
C ALA A 46 4.66 3.89 -4.15
N PHE A 47 4.48 4.11 -2.85
CA PHE A 47 4.77 5.40 -2.20
C PHE A 47 6.27 5.63 -1.93
N GLN A 48 7.10 4.59 -1.95
CA GLN A 48 8.56 4.74 -1.81
C GLN A 48 9.24 5.33 -3.06
N LEU A 49 8.51 5.55 -4.15
CA LEU A 49 9.04 6.10 -5.42
C LEU A 49 9.16 7.63 -5.41
N GLN A 50 9.02 8.30 -4.26
CA GLN A 50 9.11 9.76 -4.12
C GLN A 50 10.43 10.35 -4.64
N ASP A 51 11.56 9.67 -4.46
CA ASP A 51 12.86 10.20 -4.89
C ASP A 51 13.16 9.96 -6.38
N MET A 52 12.24 9.32 -7.10
CA MET A 52 12.40 9.07 -8.54
C MET A 52 12.04 10.31 -9.35
N GLU A 53 12.73 10.46 -10.49
CA GLU A 53 12.45 11.53 -11.46
C GLU A 53 11.00 11.49 -11.95
N ARG A 54 10.44 10.27 -12.13
CA ARG A 54 9.05 10.06 -12.50
C ARG A 54 8.49 8.83 -11.81
N VAL A 55 7.28 8.92 -11.30
CA VAL A 55 6.60 7.78 -10.68
C VAL A 55 5.93 6.91 -11.73
N SER A 56 6.25 5.62 -11.73
CA SER A 56 5.52 4.59 -12.46
C SER A 56 5.59 3.28 -11.69
N CYS A 57 4.43 2.74 -11.33
CA CYS A 57 4.28 1.48 -10.62
C CYS A 57 3.05 0.75 -11.15
N HIS A 58 3.23 -0.49 -11.59
CA HIS A 58 2.14 -1.37 -11.99
C HIS A 58 2.18 -2.61 -11.13
N ARG A 59 1.05 -2.90 -10.48
CA ARG A 59 0.82 -4.09 -9.66
C ARG A 59 -0.49 -4.74 -10.06
N TYR A 60 -0.72 -5.95 -9.59
CA TYR A 60 -1.89 -6.73 -10.00
C TYR A 60 -3.23 -6.04 -9.65
N GLY A 61 -3.26 -5.28 -8.54
CA GLY A 61 -4.46 -4.60 -8.05
C GLY A 61 -4.60 -3.12 -8.47
N PHE A 62 -3.50 -2.44 -8.81
CA PHE A 62 -3.51 -1.02 -9.12
C PHE A 62 -2.33 -0.59 -10.00
N ALA A 63 -2.45 0.59 -10.60
CA ALA A 63 -1.39 1.30 -11.30
C ALA A 63 -1.24 2.71 -10.72
N LEU A 64 -0.03 3.24 -10.79
CA LEU A 64 0.31 4.55 -10.25
C LEU A 64 1.30 5.20 -11.21
N ASP A 65 0.83 6.19 -11.97
CA ASP A 65 1.58 6.81 -13.06
C ASP A 65 1.58 8.33 -12.93
N GLU A 66 2.74 8.92 -13.16
CA GLU A 66 2.84 10.36 -13.17
C GLU A 66 2.51 10.96 -14.56
N VAL A 67 1.67 11.98 -14.56
CA VAL A 67 1.20 12.71 -15.75
C VAL A 67 1.38 14.22 -15.56
N GLY A 68 1.39 14.95 -16.68
CA GLY A 68 1.63 16.40 -16.70
C GLY A 68 3.12 16.75 -16.68
N GLU A 69 3.39 18.06 -16.69
CA GLU A 69 4.73 18.66 -16.68
C GLU A 69 4.77 19.80 -15.64
N ASP A 70 5.97 20.11 -15.15
CA ASP A 70 6.25 21.19 -14.19
C ASP A 70 5.29 21.24 -12.98
N ALA A 71 4.55 22.35 -12.83
CA ALA A 71 3.69 22.65 -11.69
C ALA A 71 2.38 21.85 -11.69
N ASP A 72 1.98 21.28 -12.83
CA ASP A 72 0.75 20.51 -12.98
C ASP A 72 0.99 18.99 -12.88
N ARG A 73 2.22 18.58 -12.49
CA ARG A 73 2.56 17.17 -12.27
C ARG A 73 1.61 16.53 -11.26
N ARG A 74 0.99 15.44 -11.68
CA ARG A 74 0.06 14.65 -10.90
C ARG A 74 0.45 13.20 -10.93
N VAL A 75 0.28 12.53 -9.80
CA VAL A 75 0.38 11.08 -9.69
C VAL A 75 -1.04 10.51 -9.75
N VAL A 76 -1.30 9.70 -10.76
CA VAL A 76 -2.60 9.10 -11.01
C VAL A 76 -2.61 7.67 -10.49
N TYR A 77 -3.29 7.46 -9.37
CA TYR A 77 -3.63 6.12 -8.87
C TYR A 77 -4.85 5.61 -9.63
N ARG A 78 -4.81 4.36 -10.08
CA ARG A 78 -5.91 3.66 -10.75
C ARG A 78 -6.03 2.25 -10.22
N ASP A 79 -7.22 1.85 -9.80
CA ASP A 79 -7.58 0.46 -9.58
C ASP A 79 -8.83 0.09 -10.39
N LYS A 80 -9.46 -1.05 -10.08
CA LYS A 80 -10.64 -1.54 -10.79
C LYS A 80 -11.89 -0.66 -10.59
N ALA A 81 -11.94 0.14 -9.53
CA ALA A 81 -13.11 0.90 -9.12
C ALA A 81 -12.91 2.41 -9.23
N VAL A 82 -11.69 2.91 -9.01
CA VAL A 82 -11.44 4.35 -8.90
C VAL A 82 -10.19 4.81 -9.65
N GLU A 83 -10.24 6.06 -10.12
CA GLU A 83 -9.09 6.82 -10.58
C GLU A 83 -8.96 8.06 -9.68
N VAL A 84 -7.79 8.24 -9.07
CA VAL A 84 -7.49 9.33 -8.14
C VAL A 84 -6.30 10.10 -8.66
N ARG A 85 -6.47 11.40 -8.90
CA ARG A 85 -5.40 12.31 -9.35
C ARG A 85 -4.86 13.08 -8.15
N ILE A 86 -3.66 12.75 -7.72
CA ILE A 86 -2.97 13.36 -6.58
C ILE A 86 -1.96 14.38 -7.12
N LEU A 87 -1.88 15.58 -6.55
CA LEU A 87 -0.80 16.51 -6.89
C LEU A 87 0.55 15.88 -6.54
N ARG A 88 1.59 16.09 -7.35
CA ARG A 88 2.92 15.51 -7.07
C ARG A 88 3.43 15.89 -5.68
N SER A 89 3.25 17.13 -5.27
CA SER A 89 3.60 17.62 -3.92
C SER A 89 2.87 16.89 -2.79
N ASP A 90 1.61 16.52 -3.00
CA ASP A 90 0.82 15.78 -2.01
C ASP A 90 1.23 14.31 -1.99
N TYR A 91 1.53 13.72 -3.15
CA TYR A 91 2.10 12.38 -3.22
C TYR A 91 3.44 12.30 -2.46
N ASP A 92 4.35 13.25 -2.66
CA ASP A 92 5.64 13.28 -1.96
C ASP A 92 5.46 13.44 -0.43
N ARG A 93 4.46 14.22 -0.01
CA ARG A 93 4.11 14.34 1.41
C ARG A 93 3.57 13.01 1.97
N ILE A 94 2.65 12.37 1.25
CA ILE A 94 2.09 11.07 1.63
C ILE A 94 3.21 10.01 1.69
N ALA A 95 4.14 10.05 0.75
CA ALA A 95 5.28 9.13 0.70
C ALA A 95 6.18 9.27 1.94
N GLY A 96 6.51 10.49 2.35
CA GLY A 96 7.25 10.73 3.60
C GLY A 96 6.53 10.15 4.82
N VAL A 97 5.21 10.31 4.89
CA VAL A 97 4.40 9.71 5.95
C VAL A 97 4.42 8.18 5.91
N VAL A 98 4.28 7.60 4.72
CA VAL A 98 4.34 6.14 4.56
C VAL A 98 5.72 5.63 4.99
N ALA A 99 6.79 6.38 4.70
CA ALA A 99 8.14 6.08 5.17
C ALA A 99 8.24 6.09 6.71
N ASP A 100 7.65 7.09 7.38
CA ASP A 100 7.60 7.14 8.84
C ASP A 100 6.79 5.98 9.44
N LEU A 101 5.66 5.64 8.81
CA LEU A 101 4.80 4.53 9.21
C LEU A 101 5.55 3.20 9.18
N ILE A 102 6.30 2.91 8.12
CA ILE A 102 7.05 1.66 7.97
C ILE A 102 8.33 1.62 8.81
N ALA A 103 8.81 2.79 9.26
CA ALA A 103 9.89 2.90 10.22
C ALA A 103 9.44 2.56 11.66
N ASP A 104 8.13 2.59 11.96
CA ASP A 104 7.60 2.22 13.27
C ASP A 104 7.91 0.73 13.58
N PRO A 105 8.65 0.43 14.66
CA PRO A 105 9.00 -0.94 15.03
C PRO A 105 7.79 -1.87 15.23
N ARG A 106 6.65 -1.34 15.64
CA ARG A 106 5.40 -2.11 15.83
C ARG A 106 4.82 -2.52 14.48
N VAL A 107 4.87 -1.64 13.50
CA VAL A 107 4.44 -1.93 12.13
C VAL A 107 5.38 -2.95 11.50
N GLN A 108 6.69 -2.77 11.65
CA GLN A 108 7.68 -3.75 11.17
C GLN A 108 7.47 -5.13 11.79
N ALA A 109 7.28 -5.20 13.11
CA ALA A 109 7.02 -6.47 13.80
C ALA A 109 5.74 -7.15 13.28
N ALA A 110 4.67 -6.39 13.06
CA ALA A 110 3.42 -6.90 12.50
C ALA A 110 3.62 -7.47 11.10
N PHE A 111 4.30 -6.74 10.19
CA PHE A 111 4.62 -7.22 8.85
C PHE A 111 5.45 -8.50 8.88
N GLN A 112 6.50 -8.54 9.70
CA GLN A 112 7.32 -9.74 9.84
C GLN A 112 6.52 -10.95 10.32
N GLN A 113 5.62 -10.75 11.29
CA GLN A 113 4.75 -11.82 11.79
C GLN A 113 3.79 -12.32 10.70
N ALA A 114 3.20 -11.41 9.94
CA ALA A 114 2.31 -11.76 8.83
C ALA A 114 3.03 -12.52 7.73
N TYR A 115 4.20 -12.05 7.30
CA TYR A 115 5.02 -12.74 6.29
C TYR A 115 5.43 -14.14 6.74
N ARG A 116 5.81 -14.32 8.02
CA ARG A 116 6.12 -15.66 8.54
C ARG A 116 4.92 -16.60 8.49
N ARG A 117 3.72 -16.11 8.84
CA ARG A 117 2.48 -16.90 8.72
C ARG A 117 2.14 -17.22 7.28
N HIS A 118 2.23 -16.24 6.38
CA HIS A 118 1.95 -16.43 4.96
C HIS A 118 2.92 -17.42 4.33
N ALA A 119 4.20 -17.36 4.69
CA ALA A 119 5.18 -18.35 4.30
C ALA A 119 4.83 -19.73 4.85
N ALA A 120 4.51 -19.86 6.15
CA ALA A 120 4.13 -21.14 6.75
C ALA A 120 2.88 -21.76 6.09
N ALA A 121 1.85 -20.96 5.83
CA ALA A 121 0.65 -21.40 5.12
C ALA A 121 0.95 -21.82 3.67
N SER A 122 1.84 -21.08 2.98
CA SER A 122 2.28 -21.41 1.63
C SER A 122 3.08 -22.72 1.58
N TRP A 123 3.92 -22.97 2.60
CA TRP A 123 4.63 -24.23 2.76
C TRP A 123 3.64 -25.38 3.01
N GLU A 124 2.72 -25.26 3.96
CA GLU A 124 1.69 -26.29 4.22
C GLU A 124 0.87 -26.61 2.97
N ALA A 125 0.42 -25.59 2.23
CA ALA A 125 -0.31 -25.78 0.97
C ALA A 125 0.51 -26.49 -0.12
N ALA A 126 1.82 -26.22 -0.19
CA ALA A 126 2.72 -26.87 -1.16
C ALA A 126 3.09 -28.32 -0.78
N TRP A 127 3.02 -28.68 0.51
CA TRP A 127 3.38 -30.01 1.02
C TRP A 127 2.19 -30.97 1.17
N HIS A 128 0.95 -30.54 0.90
CA HIS A 128 -0.17 -31.47 0.77
C HIS A 128 -0.08 -32.20 -0.58
N PRO A 129 0.24 -33.52 -0.61
CA PRO A 129 0.06 -34.29 -1.83
C PRO A 129 -1.42 -34.21 -2.21
N GLY A 130 -1.71 -33.86 -3.46
CA GLY A 130 -3.07 -33.90 -4.01
C GLY A 130 -3.72 -35.26 -3.72
N PRO A 131 -5.06 -35.35 -3.68
CA PRO A 131 -5.75 -36.59 -3.36
C PRO A 131 -5.19 -37.68 -4.27
N GLY A 132 -4.48 -38.63 -3.68
CA GLY A 132 -3.89 -39.74 -4.42
C GLY A 132 -5.01 -40.41 -5.20
N GLU A 133 -4.83 -40.51 -6.52
CA GLU A 133 -5.69 -41.31 -7.37
C GLU A 133 -5.78 -42.70 -6.76
N ALA A 134 -6.99 -43.06 -6.30
CA ALA A 134 -7.35 -44.38 -5.80
C ALA A 134 -7.71 -45.31 -6.95
#